data_AF-A0A9Q3UIC4-F1
#
_entry.id   AF-A0A9Q3UIC4-F1
#
_cell.length_a   1.000
_cell.length_b   1.000
_cell.length_c   1.000
_cell.angle_alpha   90.00
_cell.angle_beta   90.00
_cell.angle_gamma   90.00
#
_symmetry.space_group_name_H-M   'P 1'
#
loop_
_entity.id
_entity.type
_entity.pdbx_description
1 polymer ?
#
loop_
_entity_poly.entity_id
_entity_poly.type
_entity_poly.pdbx_seq_one_letter_code
_entity_poly.pdbx_strand_id
1 'polypeptide(L)' 'MNPHYWQSQIEDIADRASKDSGTSYDEYIRLFTLYFDQAFRRRPSMAVRIARDFGYSPKLSREG' A
#
# COMPACT_ATOMS: atom_id res chain seq x y z
N MET A 1 15.82 -2.37 -9.31
CA MET A 1 14.91 -1.32 -8.81
C MET A 1 15.00 -1.30 -7.30
N ASN A 2 15.51 -0.21 -6.73
CA ASN A 2 15.92 -0.12 -5.33
C ASN A 2 14.69 -0.22 -4.39
N PRO A 3 14.63 -1.14 -3.41
CA PRO A 3 13.48 -1.31 -2.51
C PRO A 3 13.04 -0.01 -1.80
N HIS A 4 13.97 0.90 -1.57
CA HIS A 4 13.73 2.22 -0.97
C HIS A 4 12.75 3.10 -1.74
N TYR A 5 12.62 2.93 -3.06
CA TYR A 5 11.77 3.81 -3.88
C TYR A 5 10.27 3.60 -3.61
N TRP A 6 9.83 2.36 -3.41
CA TRP A 6 8.42 2.07 -3.14
C TRP A 6 8.04 2.31 -1.68
N GLN A 7 8.99 2.11 -0.76
CA GLN A 7 8.82 2.47 0.64
C GLN A 7 8.57 3.98 0.80
N SER A 8 9.41 4.81 0.18
CA SER A 8 9.22 6.27 0.17
C SER A 8 7.86 6.68 -0.42
N GLN A 9 7.38 6.02 -1.47
CA GLN A 9 6.04 6.29 -2.01
C GLN A 9 4.90 5.90 -1.06
N ILE A 10 5.05 4.80 -0.31
CA ILE A 10 4.04 4.38 0.67
C ILE A 10 4.03 5.36 1.85
N GLU A 11 5.19 5.82 2.29
CA GLU A 11 5.33 6.85 3.33
C GLU A 11 4.69 8.17 2.91
N ASP A 12 4.95 8.64 1.68
CA ASP A 12 4.30 9.85 1.12
C ASP A 12 2.77 9.71 1.09
N ILE A 13 2.26 8.52 0.75
CA ILE A 13 0.82 8.23 0.75
C ILE A 13 0.25 8.26 2.18
N ALA A 14 0.95 7.65 3.14
CA ALA A 14 0.54 7.65 4.55
C ALA A 14 0.51 9.08 5.12
N ASP A 15 1.54 9.88 4.85
CA ASP A 15 1.62 11.27 5.27
C ASP A 15 0.49 12.12 4.69
N ARG A 16 0.18 11.92 3.41
CA ARG A 16 -0.93 12.62 2.76
C ARG A 16 -2.28 12.22 3.34
N ALA A 17 -2.52 10.92 3.48
CA ALA A 17 -3.76 10.41 4.07
C ALA A 17 -3.94 10.92 5.51
N SER A 18 -2.86 10.95 6.29
CA SER A 18 -2.86 11.48 7.66
C SER A 18 -3.28 12.95 7.70
N LYS A 19 -2.65 13.80 6.88
CA LYS A 19 -3.01 15.23 6.78
C LYS A 19 -4.45 15.45 6.35
N ASP A 20 -4.91 14.72 5.33
CA ASP A 20 -6.25 14.89 4.76
C ASP A 20 -7.36 14.34 5.67
N SER A 21 -7.05 13.32 6.48
CA SER A 21 -8.01 12.68 7.41
C SER A 21 -8.26 13.46 8.71
N GLY A 22 -7.42 14.45 9.02
CA GLY A 22 -7.46 15.19 10.28
C GLY A 22 -7.27 14.28 11.48
N THR A 23 -8.30 14.14 12.32
CA THR A 23 -8.27 13.29 13.52
C THR A 23 -9.04 11.97 13.38
N SER A 24 -9.60 11.69 12.21
CA SER A 24 -10.41 10.48 11.98
C SER A 24 -9.55 9.33 11.45
N TYR A 25 -9.41 8.28 12.25
CA TYR A 25 -8.72 7.07 11.82
C TYR A 25 -9.44 6.33 10.68
N ASP A 26 -10.78 6.33 10.69
CA ASP A 26 -11.55 5.68 9.63
C ASP A 26 -11.36 6.40 8.28
N GLU A 27 -11.29 7.74 8.32
CA GLU A 27 -11.03 8.53 7.11
C GLU A 27 -9.57 8.36 6.65
N TYR A 28 -8.62 8.22 7.58
CA TYR A 28 -7.23 7.86 7.27
C TYR A 28 -7.17 6.55 6.48
N ILE A 29 -7.80 5.48 6.98
CA ILE A 29 -7.79 4.18 6.32
C ILE A 29 -8.44 4.26 4.93
N ARG A 30 -9.54 4.99 4.80
CA ARG A 30 -10.23 5.20 3.52
C ARG A 30 -9.33 5.91 2.51
N LEU A 31 -8.71 7.03 2.91
CA LEU A 31 -7.86 7.84 2.03
C LEU A 31 -6.56 7.12 1.68
N PHE A 32 -5.94 6.45 2.65
CA PHE A 32 -4.75 5.63 2.43
C PHE A 32 -5.04 4.55 1.38
N THR A 33 -6.14 3.81 1.54
CA THR A 33 -6.54 2.75 0.60
C THR A 33 -6.78 3.31 -0.80
N LEU A 34 -7.44 4.47 -0.92
CA LEU A 34 -7.70 5.13 -2.20
C LEU A 34 -6.41 5.56 -2.90
N TYR A 35 -5.50 6.22 -2.19
CA TYR A 35 -4.22 6.70 -2.72
C TYR A 35 -3.29 5.54 -3.08
N PHE A 36 -3.26 4.49 -2.26
CA PHE A 36 -2.53 3.27 -2.54
C PHE A 36 -3.04 2.58 -3.82
N ASP A 37 -4.37 2.44 -3.97
CA ASP A 37 -4.94 1.87 -5.20
C ASP A 37 -4.57 2.74 -6.41
N GLN A 38 -4.72 4.06 -6.35
CA GLN A 38 -4.33 4.95 -7.46
C GLN A 38 -2.86 4.80 -7.89
N ALA A 39 -1.94 4.66 -6.92
CA ALA A 39 -0.52 4.54 -7.20
C ALA A 39 -0.12 3.14 -7.72
N PHE A 40 -0.73 2.07 -7.22
CA PHE A 40 -0.28 0.70 -7.45
C PHE A 40 -1.22 -0.17 -8.30
N ARG A 41 -2.45 0.28 -8.62
CA ARG A 41 -3.43 -0.48 -9.44
C ARG A 41 -2.94 -0.85 -10.84
N ARG A 42 -2.08 -0.03 -11.43
CA ARG A 42 -1.43 -0.33 -12.73
C ARG A 42 -0.21 -1.24 -12.62
N ARG A 43 0.18 -1.65 -11.41
CA ARG A 43 1.39 -2.45 -11.12
C ARG A 43 1.09 -3.58 -10.12
N PRO A 44 0.21 -4.53 -10.47
CA PRO A 44 -0.22 -5.61 -9.56
C PRO A 44 0.96 -6.47 -9.05
N SER A 45 1.98 -6.68 -9.89
CA SER A 45 3.19 -7.40 -9.49
C SER A 45 4.00 -6.69 -8.40
N MET A 46 3.98 -5.35 -8.37
CA MET A 46 4.61 -4.58 -7.30
C MET A 46 3.80 -4.63 -6.00
N ALA A 47 2.48 -4.55 -6.07
CA ALA A 47 1.63 -4.69 -4.88
C ALA A 47 1.85 -6.04 -4.19
N VAL A 48 1.93 -7.14 -4.96
CA VAL A 48 2.27 -8.48 -4.44
C VAL A 48 3.68 -8.52 -3.83
N ARG A 49 4.65 -7.82 -4.43
CA ARG A 49 6.02 -7.77 -3.88
C ARG A 49 6.08 -7.00 -2.57
N ILE A 50 5.44 -5.83 -2.50
CA ILE A 50 5.30 -5.04 -1.28
C ILE A 50 4.64 -5.88 -0.19
N ALA A 51 3.53 -6.56 -0.49
CA ALA A 51 2.87 -7.44 0.47
C ALA A 51 3.84 -8.50 1.03
N ARG A 52 4.64 -9.15 0.18
CA ARG A 52 5.65 -10.12 0.62
C ARG A 52 6.72 -9.51 1.51
N ASP A 53 7.22 -8.31 1.18
CA ASP A 53 8.23 -7.61 1.98
C ASP A 53 7.72 -7.27 3.40
N PHE A 54 6.41 -7.08 3.56
CA PHE A 54 5.74 -6.88 4.85
C PHE A 54 5.25 -8.19 5.52
N GLY A 55 5.65 -9.36 5.00
CA GLY A 55 5.29 -10.66 5.56
C GLY A 55 3.91 -11.18 5.15
N TYR A 56 3.18 -10.47 4.28
CA TYR A 56 1.96 -10.97 3.66
C TYR A 56 2.30 -11.90 2.49
N SER A 57 2.11 -13.21 2.71
CA SER A 57 2.11 -14.19 1.62
C SER A 57 0.70 -14.29 1.04
N PRO A 58 0.48 -14.01 -0.26
CA PRO A 58 -0.82 -14.28 -0.88
C PRO A 58 -1.12 -15.76 -0.73
N LYS A 59 -2.30 -16.10 -0.16
CA LYS A 59 -2.80 -17.49 -0.11
C LYS A 59 -3.26 -17.95 -1.49
N LEU A 60 -2.31 -18.21 -2.39
CA LEU A 60 -2.47 -19.01 -3.60
C LEU A 60 -1.11 -19.70 -3.77
N SER A 61 -0.84 -20.88 -3.19
CA SER A 61 -1.57 -22.13 -3.40
C SER A 61 -1.83 -22.91 -2.11
N ARG A 62 -3.10 -23.00 -1.72
CA ARG A 62 -3.68 -24.25 -1.20
C ARG A 62 -4.58 -24.71 -2.35
N GLU A 63 -4.41 -25.95 -2.79
CA GLU A 63 -4.99 -26.61 -3.99
C GLU A 63 -4.05 -26.66 -5.20
N GLY A 64 -3.67 -27.90 -5.54
CA GLY A 64 -2.69 -28.33 -6.53
C GLY A 64 -1.77 -29.39 -5.95
#